data_AF-A0A2D4KF07-F1
#
_entry.id   AF-A0A2D4KF07-F1
#
_cell.length_a   1.000
_cell.length_b   1.000
_cell.length_c   1.000
_cell.angle_alpha   90.00
_cell.angle_beta   90.00
_cell.angle_gamma   90.00
#
_symmetry.space_group_name_H-M   'P 1'
#
loop_
_entity.id
_entity.type
_entity.pdbx_description
1 polymer ?
#
loop_
_entity_poly.entity_id
_entity_poly.type
_entity_poly.pdbx_seq_one_letter_code
_entity_poly.pdbx_strand_id
1 'polypeptide(L)'
;MLTLEGYNLQAGWHAFLWQDKHQIHGYFQRHKIRHTLLNVWNKIKFQYYVEISTWLSILEALMYPHLLWRGQVITYEDILDKKGNLKTRQELKDLGFEIEWWAYLQLQSRYSQDLKEWGISRRKTELDKI
;
A
#
# COMPACT_ATOMS: atom_id res chain seq x y z
N MET A 1 -2.56 5.18 -19.21
CA MET A 1 -2.85 5.04 -17.77
C MET A 1 -2.22 3.75 -17.22
N LEU A 2 -2.63 2.57 -17.72
CA LEU A 2 -2.06 1.24 -17.38
C LEU A 2 -0.53 1.11 -17.49
N THR A 3 0.09 1.82 -18.45
CA THR A 3 1.55 1.81 -18.64
C THR A 3 2.30 2.59 -17.56
N LEU A 4 1.68 3.54 -16.86
CA LEU A 4 2.32 4.27 -15.76
C LEU A 4 2.17 3.53 -14.43
N GLU A 5 0.99 2.96 -14.18
CA GLU A 5 0.69 2.07 -13.05
C GLU A 5 1.56 0.81 -13.04
N GLY A 6 2.02 0.39 -14.24
CA GLY A 6 2.94 -0.72 -14.38
C GLY A 6 2.24 -2.06 -14.22
N TYR A 7 1.22 -2.26 -15.04
CA TYR A 7 0.56 -3.54 -15.26
C TYR A 7 1.54 -4.73 -15.46
N ASN A 8 2.77 -4.47 -15.92
CA ASN A 8 3.82 -5.46 -16.12
C ASN A 8 4.76 -5.67 -14.92
N LEU A 9 4.48 -5.09 -13.75
CA LEU A 9 5.32 -5.17 -12.58
C LEU A 9 4.96 -6.35 -11.69
N GLN A 10 5.96 -6.78 -10.92
CA GLN A 10 5.83 -7.89 -9.99
C GLN A 10 5.15 -7.52 -8.66
N ALA A 11 4.96 -6.22 -8.43
CA ALA A 11 4.30 -5.65 -7.26
C ALA A 11 3.45 -4.46 -7.71
N GLY A 12 2.40 -4.14 -6.96
CA GLY A 12 1.60 -2.95 -7.23
C GLY A 12 2.40 -1.66 -7.06
N TRP A 13 1.96 -0.57 -7.70
CA TRP A 13 2.63 0.74 -7.67
C TRP A 13 2.81 1.29 -6.24
N HIS A 14 1.88 1.00 -5.32
CA HIS A 14 1.98 1.31 -3.89
C HIS A 14 3.24 0.74 -3.21
N ALA A 15 3.71 -0.42 -3.65
CA ALA A 15 4.95 -1.03 -3.14
C ALA A 15 6.17 -0.13 -3.36
N PHE A 16 6.18 0.61 -4.48
CA PHE A 16 7.29 1.46 -4.89
C PHE A 16 7.27 2.84 -4.24
N LEU A 17 6.09 3.32 -3.85
CA LEU A 17 5.94 4.63 -3.20
C LEU A 17 6.35 4.61 -1.73
N TRP A 18 6.03 3.52 -1.02
CA TRP A 18 6.15 3.49 0.44
C TRP A 18 7.21 2.52 0.97
N GLN A 19 7.33 1.32 0.39
CA GLN A 19 8.20 0.27 0.95
C GLN A 19 9.67 0.35 0.52
N ASP A 20 10.11 1.48 -0.05
CA ASP A 20 11.46 1.70 -0.55
C ASP A 20 12.02 0.57 -1.45
N LYS A 21 11.12 -0.18 -2.10
CA LYS A 21 11.41 -1.34 -2.96
C LYS A 21 12.15 -0.99 -4.25
N HIS A 22 12.56 0.27 -4.41
CA HIS A 22 13.39 0.69 -5.52
C HIS A 22 14.76 -0.03 -5.56
N GLN A 23 15.28 -0.46 -4.41
CA GLN A 23 16.51 -1.26 -4.34
C GLN A 23 16.31 -2.71 -4.81
N ILE A 24 15.08 -3.26 -4.70
CA ILE A 24 14.77 -4.66 -5.01
C ILE A 24 14.26 -4.80 -6.46
N HIS A 25 13.62 -3.77 -7.01
CA HIS A 25 12.95 -3.82 -8.31
C HIS A 25 13.29 -2.62 -9.21
N GLY A 26 14.56 -2.53 -9.63
CA GLY A 26 15.05 -1.47 -10.52
C GLY A 26 14.30 -1.33 -11.86
N TYR A 27 13.53 -2.35 -12.27
CA TYR A 27 12.74 -2.31 -13.51
C TYR A 27 11.70 -1.18 -13.52
N PHE A 28 11.09 -0.84 -12.38
CA PHE A 28 10.14 0.26 -12.30
C PHE A 28 10.79 1.62 -12.61
N GLN A 29 12.03 1.80 -12.18
CA GLN A 29 12.82 3.01 -12.42
C GLN A 29 13.47 3.08 -13.81
N ARG A 30 13.47 1.99 -14.60
CA ARG A 30 13.99 2.04 -15.98
C ARG A 30 13.15 2.94 -16.89
N HIS A 31 11.88 3.14 -16.55
CA HIS A 31 11.00 4.04 -17.29
C HIS A 31 11.22 5.49 -16.82
N LYS A 32 11.72 6.37 -17.71
CA LYS A 32 12.09 7.76 -17.38
C LYS A 32 11.00 8.52 -16.62
N ILE A 33 9.74 8.44 -17.06
CA ILE A 33 8.63 9.13 -16.38
C ILE A 33 8.41 8.59 -14.97
N ARG A 34 8.46 7.27 -14.77
CA ARG A 34 8.24 6.66 -13.45
C ARG A 34 9.38 7.00 -12.49
N HIS A 35 10.61 7.02 -13.01
CA HIS A 35 11.78 7.45 -12.25
C HIS A 35 11.67 8.90 -11.79
N THR A 36 11.30 9.82 -12.70
CA THR A 36 11.10 11.24 -12.34
C THR A 36 9.99 11.39 -11.30
N LEU A 37 8.86 10.71 -11.48
CA LEU A 37 7.75 10.72 -10.51
C LEU A 37 8.19 10.20 -9.14
N LEU A 38 8.91 9.08 -9.07
CA LEU A 38 9.44 8.54 -7.81
C LEU A 38 10.42 9.48 -7.13
N ASN A 39 11.29 10.15 -7.89
CA ASN A 39 12.24 11.10 -7.30
C ASN A 39 11.52 12.32 -6.71
N VAL A 40 10.49 12.82 -7.39
CA VAL A 40 9.64 13.90 -6.87
C VAL A 40 8.87 13.42 -5.64
N TRP A 41 8.25 12.25 -5.72
CA TRP A 41 7.55 11.63 -4.59
C TRP A 41 8.45 11.48 -3.37
N ASN A 42 9.66 10.90 -3.51
CA ASN A 42 10.58 10.71 -2.38
C ASN A 42 11.03 12.02 -1.73
N LYS A 43 11.08 13.13 -2.49
CA LYS A 43 11.39 14.45 -1.93
C LYS A 43 10.23 15.04 -1.13
N ILE A 44 9.00 14.85 -1.62
CA ILE A 44 7.79 15.45 -1.05
C ILE A 44 7.24 14.57 0.09
N LYS A 45 7.30 13.24 -0.02
CA LYS A 45 6.63 12.32 0.90
C LYS A 45 7.01 12.58 2.36
N PHE A 46 8.31 12.75 2.64
CA PHE A 46 8.79 12.98 3.99
C PHE A 46 8.54 14.39 4.52
N GLN A 47 8.14 15.34 3.67
CA GLN A 47 7.75 16.69 4.09
C GLN A 47 6.28 16.73 4.54
N TYR A 48 5.43 15.90 3.95
CA TYR A 48 3.97 15.95 4.17
C TYR A 48 3.42 14.77 4.95
N TYR A 49 4.06 13.60 4.89
CA TYR A 49 3.67 12.41 5.63
C TYR A 49 4.67 12.11 6.74
N VAL A 50 4.20 12.24 7.98
CA VAL A 50 4.91 11.80 9.19
C VAL A 50 4.60 10.33 9.49
N GLU A 51 3.39 9.89 9.15
CA GLU A 51 2.87 8.54 9.35
C GLU A 51 2.40 7.95 8.02
N ILE A 52 2.18 6.64 7.99
CA ILE A 52 1.64 5.94 6.81
C ILE A 52 0.19 6.37 6.58
N SER A 53 -0.13 6.74 5.34
CA SER A 53 -1.50 7.15 4.98
C SER A 53 -2.45 5.97 4.84
N THR A 54 -3.75 6.22 5.08
CA THR A 54 -4.78 5.18 5.01
C THR A 54 -5.11 4.71 3.59
N TRP A 55 -4.79 5.51 2.57
CA TRP A 55 -5.03 5.13 1.17
C TRP A 55 -4.02 4.10 0.65
N LEU A 56 -2.95 3.83 1.39
CA LEU A 56 -1.94 2.86 0.98
C LEU A 56 -2.54 1.45 0.96
N SER A 57 -2.46 0.78 -0.19
CA SER A 57 -2.83 -0.63 -0.32
C SER A 57 -1.66 -1.55 0.03
N ILE A 58 -1.76 -2.20 1.19
CA ILE A 58 -0.73 -3.10 1.69
C ILE A 58 -0.69 -4.40 0.90
N LEU A 59 -1.86 -4.92 0.52
CA LEU A 59 -1.92 -6.18 -0.23
C LEU A 59 -1.33 -5.99 -1.62
N GLU A 60 -1.56 -4.85 -2.29
CA GLU A 60 -0.84 -4.49 -3.52
C GLU A 60 0.67 -4.33 -3.30
N ALA A 61 1.06 -3.83 -2.12
CA ALA A 61 2.46 -3.65 -1.78
C ALA A 61 3.19 -4.96 -1.45
N LEU A 62 2.49 -5.94 -0.86
CA LEU A 62 3.04 -7.21 -0.38
C LEU A 62 2.89 -8.34 -1.39
N MET A 63 1.79 -8.38 -2.13
CA MET A 63 1.39 -9.52 -2.95
C MET A 63 1.26 -9.11 -4.41
N TYR A 64 1.49 -10.09 -5.29
CA TYR A 64 1.37 -9.89 -6.72
C TYR A 64 -0.08 -9.53 -7.11
N PRO A 65 -0.29 -8.64 -8.08
CA PRO A 65 -1.63 -8.24 -8.53
C PRO A 65 -2.57 -9.39 -8.93
N HIS A 66 -2.04 -10.51 -9.43
CA HIS A 66 -2.84 -11.67 -9.81
C HIS A 66 -3.32 -12.51 -8.61
N LEU A 67 -2.73 -12.30 -7.42
CA LEU A 67 -3.19 -12.86 -6.15
C LEU A 67 -4.17 -11.93 -5.43
N LEU A 68 -4.36 -10.71 -5.94
CA LEU A 68 -5.35 -9.77 -5.42
C LEU A 68 -6.72 -10.16 -5.93
N TRP A 69 -7.61 -10.36 -4.98
CA TRP A 69 -8.95 -10.88 -5.21
C TRP A 69 -9.74 -9.90 -6.09
N ARG A 70 -10.30 -10.42 -7.19
CA ARG A 70 -11.24 -9.70 -8.10
C ARG A 70 -10.78 -8.31 -8.59
N GLY A 71 -9.49 -8.01 -8.57
CA GLY A 71 -8.98 -6.69 -8.97
C GLY A 71 -9.38 -5.54 -8.04
N GLN A 72 -9.77 -5.82 -6.79
CA GLN A 72 -10.06 -4.79 -5.81
C GLN A 72 -8.78 -4.34 -5.08
N VAL A 73 -8.56 -3.03 -5.04
CA VAL A 73 -7.50 -2.41 -4.25
C VAL A 73 -7.99 -2.31 -2.81
N ILE A 74 -7.34 -3.04 -1.89
CA ILE A 74 -7.69 -3.05 -0.47
C ILE A 74 -6.71 -2.14 0.28
N THR A 75 -7.20 -1.06 0.85
CA THR A 75 -6.41 -0.03 1.54
C THR A 75 -6.44 -0.17 3.06
N TYR A 76 -5.59 0.57 3.78
CA TYR A 76 -5.69 0.69 5.23
C TYR A 76 -7.07 1.23 5.67
N GLU A 77 -7.69 2.12 4.89
CA GLU A 77 -9.04 2.65 5.19
C GLU A 77 -10.11 1.54 5.24
N ASP A 78 -9.96 0.50 4.42
CA ASP A 78 -10.91 -0.62 4.34
C ASP A 78 -10.75 -1.63 5.48
N ILE A 79 -9.50 -1.88 5.88
CA ILE A 79 -9.15 -2.98 6.81
C ILE A 79 -9.01 -2.54 8.26
N LEU A 80 -8.93 -1.23 8.53
CA LEU A 80 -8.83 -0.71 9.88
C LEU A 80 -10.22 -0.39 10.46
N ASP A 81 -10.39 -0.59 11.76
CA ASP A 81 -11.56 -0.13 12.49
C ASP A 81 -11.50 1.40 12.72
N LYS A 82 -12.57 1.98 13.26
CA LYS A 82 -12.63 3.42 13.60
C LYS A 82 -11.58 3.86 14.63
N LYS A 83 -11.02 2.91 15.37
CA LYS A 83 -9.97 3.13 16.39
C LYS A 83 -8.57 2.94 15.79
N GLY A 84 -8.44 2.60 14.50
CA GLY A 84 -7.18 2.35 13.81
C GLY A 84 -6.59 0.96 14.04
N ASN A 85 -7.34 0.01 14.61
CA ASN A 85 -6.89 -1.38 14.76
C ASN A 85 -7.23 -2.19 13.52
N LEU A 86 -6.38 -3.18 13.20
CA LEU A 86 -6.67 -4.14 12.15
C LEU A 86 -7.92 -4.95 12.48
N LYS A 87 -8.90 -4.95 11.57
CA LYS A 87 -10.09 -5.80 11.64
C LYS A 87 -9.70 -7.28 11.63
N THR A 88 -10.45 -8.08 12.36
CA THR A 88 -10.31 -9.53 12.35
C THR A 88 -10.66 -10.11 10.97
N ARG A 89 -10.15 -11.30 10.67
CA ARG A 89 -10.49 -12.00 9.42
C ARG A 89 -11.99 -12.23 9.25
N GLN A 90 -12.73 -12.44 10.34
CA GLN A 90 -14.18 -12.61 10.29
C GLN A 90 -14.87 -11.30 9.90
N GLU A 91 -14.50 -10.17 10.50
CA GLU A 91 -15.04 -8.86 10.14
C GLU A 91 -14.72 -8.50 8.68
N LEU A 92 -13.52 -8.83 8.20
CA LEU A 92 -13.15 -8.64 6.80
C LEU A 92 -14.01 -9.52 5.88
N LYS A 93 -14.26 -10.77 6.26
CA LYS A 93 -15.15 -11.68 5.52
C LYS A 93 -16.60 -11.15 5.48
N ASP A 94 -17.09 -10.60 6.58
CA ASP A 94 -18.44 -10.02 6.67
C ASP A 94 -18.59 -8.77 5.78
N LEU A 95 -17.49 -8.04 5.55
CA LEU A 95 -17.41 -6.92 4.59
C LEU A 95 -17.26 -7.38 3.14
N GLY A 96 -17.23 -8.69 2.88
CA GLY A 96 -17.06 -9.26 1.54
C GLY A 96 -15.60 -9.46 1.12
N PHE A 97 -14.63 -9.18 2.01
CA PHE A 97 -13.23 -9.51 1.80
C PHE A 97 -12.98 -10.95 2.25
N GLU A 98 -13.13 -11.88 1.32
CA GLU A 98 -12.65 -13.24 1.55
C GLU A 98 -11.11 -13.23 1.50
N ILE A 99 -10.46 -13.40 2.66
CA ILE A 99 -8.99 -13.42 2.75
C ILE A 99 -8.55 -14.78 3.29
N GLU A 100 -7.65 -15.41 2.54
CA GLU A 100 -6.95 -16.63 2.95
C GLU A 100 -6.18 -16.41 4.25
N TRP A 101 -6.10 -17.45 5.09
CA TRP A 101 -5.46 -17.34 6.40
C TRP A 101 -4.01 -16.85 6.32
N TRP A 102 -3.22 -17.36 5.37
CA TRP A 102 -1.83 -16.97 5.18
C TRP A 102 -1.68 -15.51 4.75
N ALA A 103 -2.59 -14.99 3.91
CA ALA A 103 -2.58 -13.61 3.46
C ALA A 103 -2.92 -12.66 4.62
N TYR A 104 -3.87 -13.07 5.46
CA TYR A 104 -4.21 -12.34 6.68
C TYR A 104 -3.02 -12.28 7.67
N LEU A 105 -2.25 -13.37 7.81
CA LEU A 105 -1.03 -13.36 8.64
C LEU A 105 0.04 -12.40 8.11
N GLN A 106 0.25 -12.35 6.80
CA GLN A 106 1.18 -11.38 6.19
C GLN A 106 0.73 -9.94 6.41
N LEU A 107 -0.58 -9.69 6.26
CA LEU A 107 -1.19 -8.39 6.54
C LEU A 107 -0.97 -7.96 7.98
N GLN A 108 -1.20 -8.86 8.94
CA GLN A 108 -1.03 -8.59 10.37
C GLN A 108 0.44 -8.30 10.72
N SER A 109 1.37 -9.07 10.14
CA SER A 109 2.81 -8.86 10.31
C SER A 109 3.23 -7.49 9.79
N ARG A 110 2.76 -7.12 8.59
CA ARG A 110 3.09 -5.84 7.98
C ARG A 110 2.49 -4.66 8.73
N TYR A 111 1.20 -4.72 9.09
CA TYR A 111 0.54 -3.71 9.91
C TYR A 111 1.33 -3.43 11.21
N SER A 112 1.78 -4.48 11.88
CA SER A 112 2.55 -4.35 13.13
C SER A 112 3.91 -3.67 12.90
N GLN A 113 4.59 -3.98 11.80
CA GLN A 113 5.85 -3.33 11.42
C GLN A 113 5.64 -1.85 11.10
N ASP A 114 4.66 -1.58 10.24
CA ASP A 114 4.28 -0.24 9.78
C ASP A 114 3.88 0.67 10.95
N LEU A 115 3.07 0.15 11.87
CA LEU A 115 2.67 0.86 13.09
C LEU A 115 3.87 1.17 14.00
N LYS A 116 4.87 0.28 14.07
CA LYS A 116 6.05 0.44 14.92
C LYS A 116 7.06 1.43 14.33
N GLU A 117 7.28 1.38 13.02
CA GLU A 117 8.32 2.17 12.36
C GLU A 117 7.86 3.62 12.08
N TRP A 118 6.62 3.78 11.59
CA TRP A 118 6.13 5.06 11.08
C TRP A 118 4.82 5.50 11.73
N GLY A 119 4.06 4.58 12.34
CA GLY A 119 2.68 4.84 12.71
C GLY A 119 1.76 4.87 11.50
N ILE A 120 0.44 4.77 11.72
CA ILE A 120 -0.55 4.86 10.64
C ILE A 120 -1.48 6.02 10.94
N SER A 121 -1.52 6.96 10.00
CA SER A 121 -2.29 8.17 10.17
C SER A 121 -3.77 7.91 10.10
N ARG A 122 -4.52 8.70 10.87
CA ARG A 122 -5.98 8.70 10.86
C ARG A 122 -6.55 9.92 10.13
N ARG A 123 -5.68 10.88 9.80
CA ARG A 123 -6.06 12.14 9.18
C ARG A 123 -5.58 12.12 7.74
N LYS A 124 -6.47 12.54 6.84
CA LYS A 124 -6.10 12.83 5.46
C LYS A 124 -5.23 14.08 5.45
N THR A 125 -4.06 13.98 4.83
CA THR A 125 -3.16 15.09 4.53
C THR A 125 -3.69 15.88 3.32
N GLU A 126 -3.11 17.05 3.04
CA GLU A 126 -3.48 17.83 1.84
C GLU A 126 -3.23 17.07 0.53
N LEU A 127 -2.24 16.17 0.52
CA LEU A 127 -1.94 15.33 -0.65
C LEU A 127 -3.00 14.25 -0.90
N ASP A 128 -3.77 13.87 0.13
CA ASP A 128 -4.83 12.85 0.02
C ASP A 128 -6.16 13.43 -0.52
N LYS A 129 -6.23 14.74 -0.72
CA LYS A 129 -7.43 15.47 -1.18
C LYS A 129 -7.42 15.79 -2.68
N ILE A 130 -6.31 15.50 -3.37
CA ILE A 130 -6.09 15.77 -4.80
C ILE A 130 -6.66 14.63 -5.63
#